data_AF-A0A6I4P6L7-F1
#
_entry.id   AF-A0A6I4P6L7-F1
#
_cell.length_a   1.000
_cell.length_b   1.000
_cell.length_c   1.000
_cell.angle_alpha   90.00
_cell.angle_beta   90.00
_cell.angle_gamma   90.00
#
_symmetry.space_group_name_H-M   'P 1'
#
loop_
_entity.id
_entity.type
_entity.pdbx_description
1 polymer ?
#
loop_
_entity_poly.entity_id
_entity_poly.type
_entity_poly.pdbx_seq_one_letter_code
_entity_poly.pdbx_strand_id
1 'polypeptide(L)'
;MNDRPAVPAGRRDVVVVGGGVAGLVAALDCARAGYDVVVLEASEVLGGCVGRVEAAGVPVPLDSGAESWATRGGAVAPLIDALGLGDAIVDPHPAGSWLVTAGRGGALSAAPTPKTGVLGIPAHPLAADVRRIVGLGGALRAATDRFRPLGRRLHRDPVMLGPLVRARLGARVLDRLVTPIAAGVYSADPEVLEVDSVAPGLVAATREHRSLARGVEAQLAA
;
A
#
# COMPACT_ATOMS: atom_id res chain seq x y z
N MET A 1 -9.78 22.28 40.42
CA MET A 1 -8.71 23.28 40.50
C MET A 1 -7.65 22.86 39.49
N ASN A 2 -7.78 23.36 38.26
CA ASN A 2 -6.89 23.06 37.14
C ASN A 2 -6.45 24.43 36.59
N ASP A 3 -5.61 25.12 37.36
CA ASP A 3 -5.04 26.43 36.99
C ASP A 3 -3.94 26.20 35.96
N ARG A 4 -4.31 26.14 34.68
CA ARG A 4 -3.36 26.44 33.61
C ARG A 4 -3.40 27.96 33.40
N PRO A 5 -2.25 28.66 33.46
CA PRO A 5 -2.21 30.09 33.20
C PRO A 5 -2.68 30.40 31.78
N ALA A 6 -3.49 31.45 31.62
CA ALA A 6 -3.94 31.93 30.32
C ALA A 6 -2.73 32.27 29.43
N VAL A 7 -2.66 31.65 28.26
CA VAL A 7 -1.58 31.87 27.29
C VAL A 7 -1.73 33.30 26.71
N PRO A 8 -0.68 34.14 26.70
CA PRO A 8 -0.75 35.49 26.15
C PRO A 8 -1.16 35.46 24.68
N ALA A 9 -1.97 36.42 24.24
CA ALA A 9 -2.25 36.62 22.82
C ALA A 9 -0.91 36.80 22.07
N GLY A 10 -0.52 35.77 21.31
CA GLY A 10 0.75 35.69 20.59
C GLY A 10 1.60 34.45 20.86
N ARG A 11 1.27 33.61 21.84
CA ARG A 11 1.96 32.33 22.07
C ARG A 11 1.03 31.16 21.79
N ARG A 12 1.48 30.18 21.02
CA ARG A 12 0.79 28.90 20.78
C ARG A 12 1.57 27.81 21.48
N ASP A 13 0.88 26.82 22.03
CA ASP A 13 1.55 25.66 22.63
C ASP A 13 2.14 24.75 21.56
N VAL A 14 1.44 24.61 20.42
CA VAL A 14 1.84 23.77 19.29
C VAL A 14 1.64 24.52 17.97
N VAL A 15 2.65 24.47 17.11
CA VAL A 15 2.58 24.93 15.73
C VAL A 15 2.74 23.73 14.81
N VAL A 16 1.72 23.44 14.01
CA VAL A 16 1.75 22.39 12.98
C VAL A 16 2.00 23.05 11.63
N VAL A 17 3.03 22.60 10.92
CA VAL A 17 3.36 23.09 9.57
C VAL A 17 2.89 22.05 8.55
N GLY A 18 1.93 22.43 7.72
CA GLY A 18 1.24 21.58 6.74
C GLY A 18 -0.19 21.22 7.17
N GLY A 19 -1.16 21.59 6.35
CA GLY A 19 -2.60 21.33 6.51
C GLY A 19 -3.09 20.08 5.76
N GLY A 20 -2.20 19.13 5.47
CA GLY A 20 -2.56 17.81 4.95
C GLY A 20 -3.10 16.87 6.04
N VAL A 21 -3.58 15.68 5.65
CA VAL A 21 -4.19 14.71 6.59
C VAL A 21 -3.36 14.44 7.84
N ALA A 22 -2.03 14.27 7.70
CA ALA A 22 -1.14 14.03 8.85
C ALA A 22 -1.09 15.23 9.81
N GLY A 23 -0.99 16.45 9.27
CA GLY A 23 -0.97 17.67 10.07
C GLY A 23 -2.30 17.94 10.76
N LEU A 24 -3.42 17.70 10.06
CA LEU A 24 -4.76 17.86 10.64
C LEU A 24 -5.03 16.85 11.76
N VAL A 25 -4.62 15.58 11.60
CA VAL A 25 -4.73 14.57 12.66
C VAL A 25 -3.85 14.94 13.86
N ALA A 26 -2.60 15.34 13.63
CA ALA A 26 -1.71 15.77 14.72
C ALA A 26 -2.27 17.00 15.47
N ALA A 27 -2.80 17.99 14.72
CA ALA A 27 -3.43 19.16 15.31
C ALA A 27 -4.67 18.79 16.13
N LEU A 28 -5.50 17.88 15.63
CA LEU A 28 -6.68 17.38 16.33
C LEU A 28 -6.30 16.68 17.65
N ASP A 29 -5.29 15.83 17.63
CA ASP A 29 -4.83 15.11 18.82
C ASP A 29 -4.26 16.07 19.88
N CYS A 30 -3.44 17.04 19.46
CA CYS A 30 -2.93 18.09 20.36
C CYS A 30 -4.07 18.95 20.93
N ALA A 31 -5.04 19.35 20.10
CA ALA A 31 -6.18 20.14 20.55
C ALA A 31 -7.04 19.35 21.57
N ARG A 32 -7.25 18.04 21.34
CA ARG A 32 -7.94 17.14 22.28
C ARG A 32 -7.21 16.98 23.61
N ALA A 33 -5.88 17.06 23.61
CA ALA A 33 -5.07 17.11 24.83
C ALA A 33 -5.11 18.48 25.55
N GLY A 34 -5.80 19.47 24.98
CA GLY A 34 -6.01 20.79 25.56
C GLY A 34 -4.85 21.77 25.34
N TYR A 35 -4.06 21.58 24.28
CA TYR A 35 -3.07 22.54 23.83
C TYR A 35 -3.69 23.60 22.91
N ASP A 36 -3.18 24.84 22.96
CA ASP A 36 -3.50 25.85 21.94
C ASP A 36 -2.67 25.59 20.66
N VAL A 37 -3.35 25.16 19.59
CA VAL A 37 -2.73 24.71 18.35
C VAL A 37 -3.00 25.69 17.21
N VAL A 38 -1.97 25.99 16.42
CA VAL A 38 -2.12 26.66 15.13
C VAL A 38 -1.61 25.75 14.01
N VAL A 39 -2.34 25.71 12.89
CA VAL A 39 -1.93 25.02 11.67
C VAL A 39 -1.54 26.08 10.64
N LEU A 40 -0.34 25.94 10.07
CA LEU A 40 0.17 26.78 9.00
C LEU A 40 0.17 25.97 7.71
N GLU A 41 -0.67 26.32 6.75
CA GLU A 41 -0.72 25.72 5.42
C GLU A 41 -0.27 26.76 4.38
N ALA A 42 0.53 26.33 3.42
CA ALA A 42 1.05 27.21 2.37
C ALA A 42 0.00 27.46 1.26
N SER A 43 -0.90 26.50 1.04
CA SER A 43 -1.96 26.50 0.06
C SER A 43 -3.21 27.24 0.57
N GLU A 44 -4.10 27.61 -0.34
CA GLU A 44 -5.38 28.25 0.00
C GLU A 44 -6.39 27.30 0.65
N VAL A 45 -6.18 25.99 0.49
CA VAL A 45 -7.08 24.94 0.98
C VAL A 45 -6.32 23.88 1.78
N LEU A 46 -6.99 23.32 2.78
CA LEU A 46 -6.49 22.17 3.54
C LEU A 46 -6.70 20.86 2.75
N GLY A 47 -6.07 19.79 3.22
CA GLY A 47 -6.27 18.42 2.72
C GLY A 47 -4.99 17.78 2.16
N GLY A 48 -4.09 18.58 1.60
CA GLY A 48 -2.84 18.08 1.01
C GLY A 48 -3.11 17.15 -0.17
N CYS A 49 -2.74 15.87 -0.04
CA CYS A 49 -3.01 14.86 -1.07
C CYS A 49 -4.47 14.37 -1.10
N VAL A 50 -5.31 14.81 -0.16
CA VAL A 50 -6.74 14.52 -0.14
C VAL A 50 -7.47 15.78 -0.57
N GLY A 51 -8.19 15.70 -1.68
CA GLY A 51 -8.87 16.86 -2.25
C GLY A 51 -9.80 16.47 -3.38
N ARG A 52 -10.61 17.44 -3.81
CA ARG A 52 -11.61 17.28 -4.85
C ARG A 52 -11.33 18.27 -5.97
N VAL A 53 -11.46 17.82 -7.22
CA VAL A 53 -11.33 18.64 -8.42
C VAL A 53 -12.55 18.46 -9.33
N GLU A 54 -12.94 19.53 -9.98
CA GLU A 54 -13.92 19.50 -11.07
C GLU A 54 -13.17 19.45 -12.40
N ALA A 55 -13.55 18.51 -13.27
CA ALA A 55 -12.94 18.36 -14.59
C ALA A 55 -13.97 18.68 -15.68
N ALA A 56 -13.57 19.46 -16.68
CA ALA A 56 -14.44 19.86 -17.77
C ALA A 56 -15.02 18.62 -18.50
N GLY A 57 -16.35 18.57 -18.62
CA GLY A 57 -17.05 17.45 -19.25
C GLY A 57 -17.25 16.22 -18.36
N VAL A 58 -16.79 16.25 -17.10
CA VAL A 58 -17.07 15.20 -16.11
C VAL A 58 -18.22 15.67 -15.21
N PRO A 59 -19.36 14.98 -15.18
CA PRO A 59 -20.57 15.44 -14.47
C PRO A 59 -20.50 15.24 -12.95
N VAL A 60 -19.36 14.75 -12.43
CA VAL A 60 -19.13 14.46 -11.03
C VAL A 60 -17.75 14.97 -10.61
N PRO A 61 -17.60 15.41 -9.36
CA PRO A 61 -16.29 15.73 -8.82
C PRO A 61 -15.38 14.48 -8.78
N LEU A 62 -14.09 14.70 -9.00
CA LEU A 62 -13.05 13.67 -8.93
C LEU A 62 -12.16 13.91 -7.72
N ASP A 63 -11.56 12.85 -7.20
CA ASP A 63 -10.51 12.98 -6.18
C ASP A 63 -9.20 13.44 -6.83
N SER A 64 -8.50 14.36 -6.18
CA SER A 64 -7.26 14.97 -6.69
C SER A 64 -6.00 14.17 -6.36
N GLY A 65 -6.13 13.11 -5.57
CA GLY A 65 -5.01 12.32 -5.06
C GLY A 65 -5.48 11.02 -4.43
N ALA A 66 -5.52 10.97 -3.09
CA ALA A 66 -6.00 9.78 -2.39
C ALA A 66 -7.50 9.56 -2.67
N GLU A 67 -7.83 8.43 -3.29
CA GLU A 67 -9.20 8.02 -3.67
C GLU A 67 -9.82 6.99 -2.70
N SER A 68 -8.99 6.29 -1.93
CA SER A 68 -9.42 5.25 -1.01
C SER A 68 -8.36 4.98 0.06
N TRP A 69 -8.68 4.16 1.06
CA TRP A 69 -7.75 3.74 2.10
C TRP A 69 -7.83 2.24 2.34
N ALA A 70 -6.75 1.66 2.88
CA ALA A 70 -6.75 0.29 3.34
C ALA A 70 -7.50 0.17 4.67
N THR A 71 -8.43 -0.78 4.76
CA THR A 71 -9.15 -1.09 6.02
C THR A 71 -8.28 -1.86 7.02
N ARG A 72 -7.20 -2.49 6.54
CA ARG A 72 -6.24 -3.21 7.38
C ARG A 72 -5.52 -2.24 8.34
N GLY A 73 -5.31 -2.67 9.57
CA GLY A 73 -4.62 -1.90 10.61
C GLY A 73 -5.53 -0.97 11.42
N GLY A 74 -6.76 -0.73 10.98
CA GLY A 74 -7.81 -0.12 11.81
C GLY A 74 -7.56 1.34 12.23
N ALA A 75 -6.62 2.05 11.61
CA ALA A 75 -6.28 3.42 12.01
C ALA A 75 -7.34 4.45 11.57
N VAL A 76 -7.95 4.25 10.41
CA VAL A 76 -8.85 5.24 9.78
C VAL A 76 -10.29 5.14 10.31
N ALA A 77 -10.79 3.92 10.57
CA ALA A 77 -12.18 3.72 10.99
C ALA A 77 -12.54 4.47 12.30
N PRO A 78 -11.72 4.43 13.38
CA PRO A 78 -12.00 5.20 14.59
C PRO A 78 -12.03 6.72 14.36
N LEU A 79 -11.24 7.21 13.41
CA LEU A 79 -11.23 8.64 13.05
C LEU A 79 -12.53 9.02 12.32
N ILE A 80 -12.98 8.18 11.38
CA ILE A 80 -14.25 8.39 10.67
C ILE A 80 -15.42 8.39 11.66
N ASP A 81 -15.45 7.44 12.59
CA ASP A 81 -16.48 7.35 13.62
C ASP A 81 -16.47 8.58 14.52
N ALA A 82 -15.29 9.01 14.98
CA ALA A 82 -15.15 10.20 15.81
C ALA A 82 -15.54 11.51 15.10
N LEU A 83 -15.53 11.52 13.76
CA LEU A 83 -15.98 12.64 12.93
C LEU A 83 -17.46 12.52 12.52
N GLY A 84 -18.13 11.41 12.84
CA GLY A 84 -19.52 11.16 12.44
C GLY A 84 -19.70 10.98 10.93
N LEU A 85 -18.67 10.49 10.23
CA LEU A 85 -18.65 10.35 8.77
C LEU A 85 -18.95 8.92 8.28
N GLY A 86 -19.41 8.03 9.17
CA GLY A 86 -19.66 6.62 8.84
C GLY A 86 -20.67 6.43 7.70
N ASP A 87 -21.72 7.25 7.67
CA ASP A 87 -22.78 7.17 6.63
C ASP A 87 -22.29 7.59 5.23
N ALA A 88 -21.13 8.24 5.13
CA ALA A 88 -20.52 8.65 3.87
C ALA A 88 -19.57 7.59 3.28
N ILE A 89 -19.29 6.50 4.00
CA ILE A 89 -18.47 5.41 3.49
C ILE A 89 -19.22 4.69 2.36
N VAL A 90 -18.53 4.46 1.26
CA VAL A 90 -19.02 3.67 0.13
C VAL A 90 -18.05 2.55 -0.20
N ASP A 91 -18.58 1.41 -0.63
CA ASP A 91 -17.75 0.30 -1.09
C ASP A 91 -17.26 0.53 -2.53
N PRO A 92 -16.02 0.12 -2.86
CA PRO A 92 -15.53 0.19 -4.23
C PRO A 92 -16.29 -0.78 -5.15
N HIS A 93 -16.26 -0.49 -6.45
CA HIS A 93 -16.89 -1.34 -7.45
C HIS A 93 -16.36 -2.79 -7.38
N PRO A 94 -17.21 -3.83 -7.38
CA PRO A 94 -16.82 -5.22 -7.11
C PRO A 94 -16.03 -5.89 -8.24
N ALA A 95 -15.82 -5.22 -9.38
CA ALA A 95 -15.02 -5.74 -10.50
C ALA A 95 -13.56 -6.01 -10.15
N GLY A 96 -13.04 -5.36 -9.09
CA GLY A 96 -11.66 -5.51 -8.65
C GLY A 96 -10.63 -4.98 -9.66
N SER A 97 -9.36 -5.25 -9.38
CA SER A 97 -8.26 -4.79 -10.21
C SER A 97 -7.93 -5.76 -11.34
N TRP A 98 -7.37 -5.21 -12.41
CA TRP A 98 -6.95 -5.94 -13.60
C TRP A 98 -5.49 -5.65 -13.89
N LEU A 99 -4.76 -6.68 -14.33
CA LEU A 99 -3.39 -6.56 -14.79
C LEU A 99 -3.37 -6.61 -16.31
N VAL A 100 -2.80 -5.57 -16.91
CA VAL A 100 -2.55 -5.48 -18.35
C VAL A 100 -1.07 -5.78 -18.57
N THR A 101 -0.80 -6.77 -19.41
CA THR A 101 0.56 -7.20 -19.74
C THR A 101 0.76 -7.18 -21.25
N ALA A 102 1.94 -6.78 -21.68
CA ALA A 102 2.33 -6.93 -23.08
C ALA A 102 2.72 -8.40 -23.37
N GLY A 103 2.03 -9.00 -24.33
CA GLY A 103 2.33 -10.30 -24.90
C GLY A 103 3.48 -10.25 -25.90
N ARG A 104 3.85 -11.42 -26.43
CA ARG A 104 4.81 -11.50 -27.54
C ARG A 104 4.21 -10.81 -28.76
N GLY A 105 4.98 -9.95 -29.42
CA GLY A 105 4.52 -9.19 -30.59
C GLY A 105 3.70 -7.95 -30.26
N GLY A 106 3.70 -7.48 -29.01
CA GLY A 106 3.04 -6.23 -28.61
C GLY A 106 1.53 -6.33 -28.34
N ALA A 107 0.92 -7.50 -28.55
CA ALA A 107 -0.48 -7.72 -28.21
C ALA A 107 -0.72 -7.58 -26.70
N LEU A 108 -1.64 -6.70 -26.30
CA LEU A 108 -2.01 -6.55 -24.89
C LEU A 108 -2.87 -7.73 -24.44
N SER A 109 -2.61 -8.20 -23.22
CA SER A 109 -3.42 -9.21 -22.55
C SER A 109 -3.85 -8.67 -21.19
N ALA A 110 -5.14 -8.75 -20.89
CA ALA A 110 -5.72 -8.32 -19.62
C ALA A 110 -6.28 -9.52 -18.88
N ALA A 111 -6.02 -9.59 -17.57
CA ALA A 111 -6.60 -10.59 -16.69
C ALA A 111 -6.90 -9.99 -15.31
N PRO A 112 -7.94 -10.48 -14.60
CA PRO A 112 -8.15 -10.10 -13.21
C PRO A 112 -6.93 -10.41 -12.36
N THR A 113 -6.61 -9.51 -11.42
CA THR A 113 -5.50 -9.70 -10.48
C THR A 113 -5.75 -10.96 -9.64
N PRO A 114 -4.74 -11.83 -9.44
CA PRO A 114 -4.87 -13.00 -8.57
C PRO A 114 -5.28 -12.60 -7.16
N LYS A 115 -6.26 -13.30 -6.58
CA LYS A 115 -6.84 -12.94 -5.27
C LYS A 115 -5.95 -13.31 -4.09
N THR A 116 -5.03 -14.24 -4.29
CA THR A 116 -4.18 -14.80 -3.24
C THR A 116 -2.73 -14.34 -3.44
N GLY A 117 -2.36 -13.25 -2.77
CA GLY A 117 -0.98 -12.78 -2.77
C GLY A 117 -0.77 -11.50 -1.97
N VAL A 118 0.51 -11.21 -1.67
CA VAL A 118 0.93 -9.95 -1.04
C VAL A 118 1.76 -9.19 -2.08
N LEU A 119 1.33 -7.98 -2.45
CA LEU A 119 2.00 -7.15 -3.47
C LEU A 119 2.30 -7.88 -4.79
N GLY A 120 1.37 -8.75 -5.23
CA GLY A 120 1.54 -9.56 -6.45
C GLY A 120 2.40 -10.81 -6.29
N ILE A 121 2.98 -11.05 -5.11
CA ILE A 121 3.70 -12.28 -4.80
C ILE A 121 2.66 -13.38 -4.54
N PRO A 122 2.56 -14.43 -5.38
CA PRO A 122 1.53 -15.45 -5.23
C PRO A 122 1.86 -16.45 -4.12
N ALA A 123 0.89 -16.74 -3.25
CA ALA A 123 0.96 -17.87 -2.31
C ALA A 123 0.99 -19.22 -3.04
N HIS A 124 0.25 -19.33 -4.15
CA HIS A 124 0.14 -20.54 -4.96
C HIS A 124 0.57 -20.29 -6.41
N PRO A 125 1.86 -20.44 -6.75
CA PRO A 125 2.36 -20.13 -8.09
C PRO A 125 1.72 -20.91 -9.25
N LEU A 126 1.14 -22.08 -8.96
CA LEU A 126 0.48 -22.94 -9.96
C LEU A 126 -1.04 -22.70 -10.08
N ALA A 127 -1.60 -21.76 -9.33
CA ALA A 127 -3.02 -21.41 -9.42
C ALA A 127 -3.38 -20.92 -10.84
N ALA A 128 -4.62 -21.15 -11.26
CA ALA A 128 -5.05 -20.91 -12.64
C ALA A 128 -5.01 -19.42 -13.02
N ASP A 129 -5.35 -18.54 -12.07
CA ASP A 129 -5.26 -17.09 -12.18
C ASP A 129 -3.82 -16.59 -12.31
N VAL A 130 -2.89 -17.12 -11.50
CA VAL A 130 -1.45 -16.82 -11.60
C VAL A 130 -0.90 -17.28 -12.95
N ARG A 131 -1.19 -18.53 -13.34
CA ARG A 131 -0.75 -19.12 -14.61
C ARG A 131 -1.22 -18.35 -15.83
N ARG A 132 -2.42 -17.75 -15.78
CA ARG A 132 -2.96 -16.92 -16.87
C ARG A 132 -2.06 -15.72 -17.17
N ILE A 133 -1.40 -15.18 -16.15
CA ILE A 133 -0.58 -13.97 -16.26
C ILE A 133 0.89 -14.30 -16.54
N VAL A 134 1.49 -15.18 -15.74
CA VAL A 134 2.94 -15.49 -15.83
C VAL A 134 3.26 -16.62 -16.82
N GLY A 135 2.22 -17.30 -17.33
CA GLY A 135 2.34 -18.48 -18.18
C GLY A 135 2.80 -19.73 -17.42
N LEU A 136 2.59 -20.91 -18.02
CA LEU A 136 2.96 -22.19 -17.40
C LEU A 136 4.45 -22.26 -17.02
N GLY A 137 5.34 -21.79 -17.90
CA GLY A 137 6.78 -21.78 -17.59
C GLY A 137 7.16 -20.84 -16.45
N GLY A 138 6.48 -19.70 -16.31
CA GLY A 138 6.67 -18.80 -15.16
C GLY A 138 6.17 -19.41 -13.86
N ALA A 139 4.99 -20.01 -13.90
CA ALA A 139 4.36 -20.70 -12.78
C ALA A 139 5.19 -21.88 -12.28
N LEU A 140 5.66 -22.76 -13.18
CA LEU A 140 6.55 -23.88 -12.84
C LEU A 140 7.87 -23.40 -12.24
N ARG A 141 8.49 -22.36 -12.83
CA ARG A 141 9.71 -21.77 -12.27
C ARG A 141 9.46 -21.22 -10.86
N ALA A 142 8.36 -20.53 -10.63
CA ALA A 142 8.00 -19.99 -9.33
C ALA A 142 7.71 -21.10 -8.31
N ALA A 143 7.09 -22.21 -8.72
CA ALA A 143 6.83 -23.37 -7.87
C ALA A 143 8.10 -24.09 -7.36
N THR A 144 9.26 -23.85 -7.97
CA THR A 144 10.55 -24.36 -7.45
C THR A 144 11.06 -23.62 -6.21
N ASP A 145 10.42 -22.52 -5.82
CA ASP A 145 10.74 -21.74 -4.62
C ASP A 145 10.93 -22.60 -3.37
N ARG A 146 10.03 -23.57 -3.16
CA ARG A 146 10.07 -24.51 -2.01
C ARG A 146 11.34 -25.38 -1.94
N PHE A 147 12.05 -25.54 -3.05
CA PHE A 147 13.26 -26.37 -3.12
C PHE A 147 14.54 -25.55 -3.19
N ARG A 148 14.44 -24.22 -3.25
CA ARG A 148 15.61 -23.33 -3.36
C ARG A 148 16.19 -23.03 -1.98
N PRO A 149 17.52 -23.02 -1.83
CA PRO A 149 18.14 -22.52 -0.61
C PRO A 149 17.74 -21.04 -0.41
N LEU A 150 17.54 -20.64 0.85
CA LEU A 150 17.15 -19.28 1.23
C LEU A 150 18.02 -18.21 0.54
N GLY A 151 19.32 -18.48 0.43
CA GLY A 151 20.28 -17.64 -0.27
C GLY A 151 20.65 -16.37 0.51
N ARG A 152 21.82 -15.79 0.18
CA ARG A 152 22.40 -14.65 0.92
C ARG A 152 21.53 -13.39 0.90
N ARG A 153 20.61 -13.26 -0.07
CA ARG A 153 19.77 -12.05 -0.24
C ARG A 153 18.80 -11.83 0.92
N LEU A 154 18.30 -12.90 1.54
CA LEU A 154 17.42 -12.83 2.71
C LEU A 154 18.15 -12.42 4.00
N HIS A 155 19.48 -12.30 3.97
CA HIS A 155 20.32 -11.86 5.08
C HIS A 155 20.89 -10.45 4.87
N ARG A 156 20.49 -9.76 3.79
CA ARG A 156 20.83 -8.36 3.60
C ARG A 156 19.91 -7.48 4.45
N ASP A 157 20.41 -6.29 4.76
CA ASP A 157 19.68 -5.25 5.46
C ASP A 157 19.93 -3.92 4.71
N PRO A 158 18.91 -3.33 4.05
CA PRO A 158 17.55 -3.84 3.89
C PRO A 158 17.44 -4.99 2.87
N VAL A 159 16.35 -5.77 2.96
CA VAL A 159 15.96 -6.73 1.91
C VAL A 159 15.11 -6.00 0.86
N MET A 160 15.58 -6.00 -0.40
CA MET A 160 14.86 -5.36 -1.51
C MET A 160 13.87 -6.31 -2.20
N LEU A 161 12.69 -5.81 -2.54
CA LEU A 161 11.56 -6.56 -3.08
C LEU A 161 11.87 -7.22 -4.44
N GLY A 162 12.29 -6.42 -5.43
CA GLY A 162 12.59 -6.88 -6.79
C GLY A 162 13.66 -7.99 -6.81
N PRO A 163 14.85 -7.78 -6.22
CA PRO A 163 15.89 -8.79 -6.11
C PRO A 163 15.44 -10.06 -5.38
N LEU A 164 14.61 -9.95 -4.34
CA LEU A 164 14.08 -11.10 -3.61
C LEU A 164 13.14 -11.92 -4.50
N VAL A 165 12.12 -11.29 -5.10
CA VAL A 165 11.13 -11.94 -5.96
C VAL A 165 11.81 -12.59 -7.18
N ARG A 166 12.73 -11.88 -7.85
CA ARG A 166 13.47 -12.41 -9.00
C ARG A 166 14.26 -13.66 -8.64
N ALA A 167 14.93 -13.67 -7.49
CA ALA A 167 15.72 -14.81 -7.05
C ALA A 167 14.85 -16.04 -6.72
N ARG A 168 13.74 -15.81 -6.00
CA ARG A 168 12.86 -16.85 -5.49
C ARG A 168 11.89 -17.36 -6.56
N LEU A 169 11.07 -16.47 -7.11
CA LEU A 169 9.95 -16.78 -8.01
C LEU A 169 10.28 -16.58 -9.49
N GLY A 170 11.28 -15.77 -9.82
CA GLY A 170 11.76 -15.56 -11.19
C GLY A 170 11.21 -14.30 -11.86
N ALA A 171 11.81 -13.93 -12.99
CA ALA A 171 11.53 -12.68 -13.70
C ALA A 171 10.05 -12.54 -14.11
N ARG A 172 9.41 -13.60 -14.62
CA ARG A 172 8.00 -13.50 -15.04
C ARG A 172 7.04 -13.13 -13.92
N VAL A 173 7.30 -13.58 -12.68
CA VAL A 173 6.48 -13.18 -11.53
C VAL A 173 6.77 -11.74 -11.14
N LEU A 174 8.05 -11.35 -11.12
CA LEU A 174 8.43 -9.95 -10.88
C LEU A 174 7.76 -9.03 -11.91
N ASP A 175 8.06 -9.22 -13.19
CA ASP A 175 7.71 -8.28 -14.25
C ASP A 175 6.20 -8.19 -14.51
N ARG A 176 5.46 -9.30 -14.33
CA ARG A 176 4.02 -9.36 -14.71
C ARG A 176 3.05 -9.31 -13.54
N LEU A 177 3.51 -9.50 -12.31
CA LEU A 177 2.65 -9.40 -11.12
C LEU A 177 3.17 -8.33 -10.17
N VAL A 178 4.42 -8.43 -9.72
CA VAL A 178 4.92 -7.56 -8.66
C VAL A 178 5.20 -6.14 -9.16
N THR A 179 5.88 -5.98 -10.28
CA THR A 179 6.19 -4.66 -10.87
C THR A 179 4.94 -3.82 -11.14
N PRO A 180 3.89 -4.29 -11.87
CA PRO A 180 2.72 -3.46 -12.11
C PRO A 180 1.96 -3.10 -10.82
N ILE A 181 1.95 -3.99 -9.82
CA ILE A 181 1.31 -3.71 -8.53
C ILE A 181 2.15 -2.71 -7.72
N ALA A 182 3.47 -2.86 -7.67
CA ALA A 182 4.37 -1.92 -7.01
C ALA A 182 4.29 -0.52 -7.62
N ALA A 183 4.25 -0.44 -8.96
CA ALA A 183 4.06 0.82 -9.68
C ALA A 183 2.69 1.43 -9.39
N GLY A 184 1.61 0.64 -9.33
CA GLY A 184 0.28 1.14 -9.05
C GLY A 184 0.05 1.59 -7.59
N VAL A 185 0.67 0.91 -6.62
CA VAL A 185 0.46 1.19 -5.18
C VAL A 185 1.47 2.19 -4.64
N TYR A 186 2.73 2.10 -5.06
CA TYR A 186 3.83 2.90 -4.50
C TYR A 186 4.47 3.86 -5.50
N SER A 187 4.03 3.87 -6.77
CA SER A 187 4.64 4.68 -7.84
C SER A 187 6.15 4.49 -7.94
N ALA A 188 6.63 3.28 -7.63
CA ALA A 188 8.04 2.96 -7.48
C ALA A 188 8.41 1.65 -8.16
N ASP A 189 9.67 1.55 -8.59
CA ASP A 189 10.24 0.31 -9.08
C ASP A 189 10.46 -0.66 -7.89
N PRO A 190 10.02 -1.93 -7.97
CA PRO A 190 10.29 -2.90 -6.92
C PRO A 190 11.78 -3.11 -6.61
N GLU A 191 12.71 -2.74 -7.49
CA GLU A 191 14.14 -2.75 -7.21
C GLU A 191 14.55 -1.83 -6.07
N VAL A 192 13.80 -0.75 -5.82
CA VAL A 192 14.08 0.24 -4.76
C VAL A 192 13.13 0.15 -3.57
N LEU A 193 12.23 -0.83 -3.54
CA LEU A 193 11.31 -1.05 -2.43
C LEU A 193 11.90 -2.01 -1.40
N GLU A 194 11.99 -1.57 -0.15
CA GLU A 194 12.35 -2.40 0.99
C GLU A 194 11.17 -3.27 1.42
N VAL A 195 11.38 -4.58 1.56
CA VAL A 195 10.29 -5.54 1.85
C VAL A 195 9.62 -5.24 3.17
N ASP A 196 10.37 -4.92 4.22
CA ASP A 196 9.78 -4.69 5.55
C ASP A 196 8.96 -3.39 5.62
N SER A 197 9.21 -2.43 4.73
CA SER A 197 8.45 -1.19 4.61
C SER A 197 7.11 -1.38 3.89
N VAL A 198 7.06 -2.26 2.89
CA VAL A 198 5.84 -2.46 2.05
C VAL A 198 5.05 -3.73 2.39
N ALA A 199 5.71 -4.74 2.96
CA ALA A 199 5.12 -6.01 3.39
C ALA A 199 5.72 -6.45 4.74
N PRO A 200 5.42 -5.72 5.84
CA PRO A 200 5.98 -6.01 7.16
C PRO A 200 5.79 -7.48 7.57
N GLY A 201 6.87 -8.11 8.04
CA GLY A 201 6.87 -9.52 8.50
C GLY A 201 7.07 -10.56 7.39
N LEU A 202 7.06 -10.17 6.11
CA LEU A 202 7.19 -11.14 5.01
C LEU A 202 8.58 -11.78 4.97
N VAL A 203 9.62 -11.01 5.30
CA VAL A 203 11.01 -11.52 5.40
C VAL A 203 11.10 -12.57 6.50
N ALA A 204 10.50 -12.32 7.67
CA ALA A 204 10.48 -13.26 8.78
C ALA A 204 9.73 -14.55 8.41
N ALA A 205 8.52 -14.43 7.87
CA ALA A 205 7.73 -15.57 7.41
C ALA A 205 8.45 -16.38 6.32
N THR A 206 9.15 -15.70 5.39
CA THR A 206 9.94 -16.38 4.36
C THR A 206 11.12 -17.16 4.95
N ARG A 207 11.79 -16.62 5.97
CA ARG A 207 12.89 -17.31 6.67
C ARG A 207 12.37 -18.54 7.41
N GLU A 208 11.26 -18.41 8.10
CA GLU A 208 10.60 -19.49 8.85
C GLU A 208 10.15 -20.63 7.93
N HIS A 209 9.36 -20.32 6.91
CA HIS A 209 8.80 -21.34 6.00
C HIS A 209 9.75 -21.77 4.88
N ARG A 210 10.96 -21.19 4.83
CA ARG A 210 12.01 -21.45 3.83
C ARG A 210 11.55 -21.24 2.38
N SER A 211 10.48 -20.49 2.18
CA SER A 211 9.78 -20.27 0.92
C SER A 211 9.07 -18.93 0.95
N LEU A 212 9.24 -18.13 -0.10
CA LEU A 212 8.57 -16.84 -0.22
C LEU A 212 7.06 -17.04 -0.46
N ALA A 213 6.69 -18.02 -1.29
CA ALA A 213 5.30 -18.35 -1.54
C ALA A 213 4.58 -18.81 -0.25
N ARG A 214 5.24 -19.65 0.57
CA ARG A 214 4.70 -20.04 1.87
C ARG A 214 4.71 -18.92 2.91
N GLY A 215 5.69 -18.03 2.85
CA GLY A 215 5.70 -16.83 3.69
C GLY A 215 4.48 -15.94 3.42
N VAL A 216 4.10 -15.78 2.15
CA VAL A 216 2.86 -15.10 1.76
C VAL A 216 1.63 -15.85 2.25
N GLU A 217 1.59 -17.17 2.07
CA GLU A 217 0.47 -18.01 2.53
C GLU A 217 0.24 -17.86 4.04
N ALA A 218 1.31 -17.87 4.84
CA ALA A 218 1.24 -17.67 6.28
C ALA A 218 0.74 -16.26 6.65
N GLN A 219 1.18 -15.21 5.94
CA GLN A 219 0.71 -13.85 6.16
C GLN A 219 -0.77 -13.65 5.84
N LEU A 220 -1.30 -14.39 4.85
CA LEU A 220 -2.72 -14.31 4.50
C LEU A 220 -3.63 -15.05 5.48
N ALA A 221 -3.06 -15.97 6.27
CA ALA A 221 -3.79 -16.74 7.28
C ALA A 221 -3.77 -16.11 8.69
N ALA A 222 -2.96 -15.06 8.88
CA ALA A 222 -2.82 -14.31 10.14
C ALA A 222 -3.77 -13.12 10.19
#